data_AF-A0AA40SPV8-F1
#
_entry.id   AF-A0AA40SPV8-F1
#
_cell.length_a   1.000
_cell.length_b   1.000
_cell.length_c   1.000
_cell.angle_alpha   90.00
_cell.angle_beta   90.00
_cell.angle_gamma   90.00
#
_symmetry.space_group_name_H-M   'P 1'
#
loop_
_entity.id
_entity.type
_entity.pdbx_description
1 polymer ?
#
loop_
_entity_poly.entity_id
_entity_poly.type
_entity_poly.pdbx_seq_one_letter_code
_entity_poly.pdbx_strand_id
1 'polypeptide(L)'
;MSRRALRRLGVVAATIALVSASVQIAATPASAAPLSQCTSMTLEQVQTRILTETNAARSKAGKAALTLNSQMNTVAVNWSAKQASANKMSHNPSYSKQIPSGWSGAAENVAMGYAPTKVTTGWLNSAGHRANILGSYTHIGIGVGCASNGYPYYTQVFGAYKKAPANPNVSRVAGADRYSTAAAISNTTFKTNVPVAYLASGATFPDALSGASSAGVVGGPVLLTSPTGLSASAKTELSRLKPKRIVVLGGPGAVSNTVMRAAAAYTSGQVNRAAGDDRYETSAAISAATFDPGVPVAYLSNGQTFPDALAGAAAAGHIGGPVLLSTKTGIPASVADELRRLKPQKIVVLGGPGAVTDSVVSAARAFTTGGASRLAGADRYATAAAVSKATFGAGVRVAYIANGSTFPDALSGAAAAGVVGGPVLLTADSSLPGSVASELARLKPAKIVVLGGPGAVSETVVAQAARYATG
;
A
#
# COMPACT_ATOMS: atom_id res chain seq x y z
N MET A 1 54.06 -62.85 -62.52
CA MET A 1 53.10 -61.90 -61.93
C MET A 1 52.34 -62.59 -60.79
N SER A 2 53.02 -63.00 -59.71
CA SER A 2 53.17 -62.36 -58.39
C SER A 2 51.87 -62.05 -57.59
N ARG A 3 51.52 -63.04 -56.75
CA ARG A 3 51.01 -62.98 -55.36
C ARG A 3 49.75 -62.15 -55.04
N ARG A 4 48.70 -62.85 -54.59
CA ARG A 4 48.12 -62.68 -53.23
C ARG A 4 47.27 -63.90 -52.84
N ALA A 5 47.42 -64.29 -51.59
CA ALA A 5 47.13 -65.62 -51.04
C ALA A 5 45.75 -65.71 -50.38
N LEU A 6 45.06 -66.82 -50.60
CA LEU A 6 43.94 -67.31 -49.80
C LEU A 6 44.47 -68.21 -48.67
N ARG A 7 44.08 -67.94 -47.41
CA ARG A 7 44.22 -68.91 -46.31
C ARG A 7 42.99 -68.89 -45.39
N ARG A 8 42.23 -69.98 -45.51
CA ARG A 8 41.60 -70.85 -44.50
C ARG A 8 40.86 -70.22 -43.30
N LEU A 9 39.57 -70.57 -43.23
CA LEU A 9 38.70 -70.53 -42.07
C LEU A 9 39.25 -71.39 -40.91
N GLY A 10 39.17 -70.85 -39.70
CA GLY A 10 39.18 -71.58 -38.44
C GLY A 10 38.15 -70.93 -37.50
N VAL A 11 37.14 -71.70 -37.11
CA VAL A 11 36.08 -71.30 -36.17
C VAL A 11 36.58 -71.53 -34.75
N VAL A 12 36.55 -70.51 -33.90
CA VAL A 12 36.64 -70.63 -32.44
C VAL A 12 35.57 -69.73 -31.84
N ALA A 13 34.58 -70.33 -31.17
CA ALA A 13 33.55 -69.62 -30.42
C ALA A 13 34.08 -69.25 -29.03
N ALA A 14 34.09 -67.96 -28.71
CA ALA A 14 34.40 -67.44 -27.38
C ALA A 14 33.18 -66.67 -26.85
N THR A 15 32.72 -67.09 -25.67
CA THR A 15 31.60 -66.55 -24.90
C THR A 15 31.86 -65.12 -24.45
N ILE A 16 30.96 -64.19 -24.80
CA ILE A 16 30.98 -62.78 -24.38
C ILE A 16 30.31 -62.66 -23.00
N ALA A 17 31.08 -62.29 -21.99
CA ALA A 17 30.56 -61.85 -20.70
C ALA A 17 30.26 -60.33 -20.77
N LEU A 18 28.98 -59.95 -20.67
CA LEU A 18 28.54 -58.56 -20.55
C LEU A 18 28.80 -58.05 -19.12
N VAL A 19 29.70 -57.08 -18.97
CA VAL A 19 29.86 -56.29 -17.75
C VAL A 19 28.89 -55.11 -17.82
N SER A 20 27.81 -55.17 -17.05
CA SER A 20 26.86 -54.07 -16.88
C SER A 20 27.42 -53.06 -15.88
N ALA A 21 27.88 -51.90 -16.36
CA ALA A 21 28.21 -50.77 -15.51
C ALA A 21 26.91 -50.04 -15.10
N SER A 22 26.51 -50.16 -13.84
CA SER A 22 25.37 -49.45 -13.27
C SER A 22 25.71 -47.98 -13.06
N VAL A 23 25.17 -47.09 -13.89
CA VAL A 23 25.16 -45.65 -13.63
C VAL A 23 24.13 -45.39 -12.52
N GLN A 24 24.61 -45.02 -11.33
CA GLN A 24 23.76 -44.56 -10.23
C GLN A 24 23.31 -43.13 -10.53
N ILE A 25 22.08 -42.97 -11.03
CA ILE A 25 21.43 -41.68 -11.16
C ILE A 25 21.05 -41.23 -9.73
N ALA A 26 21.73 -40.20 -9.22
CA ALA A 26 21.37 -39.57 -7.96
C ALA A 26 19.94 -39.01 -8.06
N ALA A 27 19.04 -39.48 -7.18
CA ALA A 27 17.68 -38.97 -7.12
C ALA A 27 17.70 -37.46 -6.83
N THR A 28 17.05 -36.66 -7.68
CA THR A 28 16.78 -35.25 -7.41
C THR A 28 15.97 -35.12 -6.12
N PRO A 29 16.35 -34.26 -5.15
CA PRO A 29 15.55 -34.08 -3.94
C PRO A 29 14.14 -33.62 -4.32
N ALA A 30 13.12 -34.26 -3.75
CA ALA A 30 11.73 -33.90 -3.97
C ALA A 30 11.52 -32.41 -3.64
N SER A 31 10.92 -31.65 -4.54
CA SER A 31 10.54 -30.26 -4.26
C SER A 31 9.39 -30.23 -3.24
N ALA A 32 9.33 -29.20 -2.38
CA ALA A 32 8.18 -28.99 -1.50
C ALA A 32 6.87 -28.90 -2.30
N ALA A 33 5.76 -29.34 -1.70
CA ALA A 33 4.45 -29.29 -2.34
C ALA A 33 3.88 -27.86 -2.39
N PRO A 34 2.93 -27.56 -3.29
CA PRO A 34 2.26 -26.26 -3.34
C PRO A 34 1.61 -25.90 -1.99
N LEU A 35 1.63 -24.61 -1.62
CA LEU A 35 1.07 -24.15 -0.34
C LEU A 35 -0.43 -24.50 -0.15
N SER A 36 -1.17 -24.56 -1.26
CA SER A 36 -2.59 -24.95 -1.28
C SER A 36 -2.85 -26.36 -0.76
N GLN A 37 -1.82 -27.21 -0.66
CA GLN A 37 -1.96 -28.58 -0.19
C GLN A 37 -2.05 -28.69 1.34
N CYS A 38 -1.57 -27.70 2.09
CA CYS A 38 -1.63 -27.71 3.55
C CYS A 38 -2.33 -26.49 4.17
N THR A 39 -2.67 -25.48 3.37
CA THR A 39 -3.44 -24.33 3.85
C THR A 39 -4.23 -23.63 2.73
N SER A 40 -5.37 -23.03 3.08
CA SER A 40 -6.11 -22.12 2.20
C SER A 40 -5.56 -20.69 2.22
N MET A 41 -4.61 -20.39 3.10
CA MET A 41 -4.00 -19.05 3.19
C MET A 41 -2.83 -18.90 2.20
N THR A 42 -2.68 -17.70 1.65
CA THR A 42 -1.45 -17.33 0.92
C THR A 42 -0.27 -17.24 1.89
N LEU A 43 0.97 -17.30 1.36
CA LEU A 43 2.18 -17.11 2.16
C LEU A 43 2.14 -15.80 2.96
N GLU A 44 1.73 -14.71 2.31
CA GLU A 44 1.60 -13.39 2.95
C GLU A 44 0.57 -13.41 4.09
N GLN A 45 -0.58 -14.05 3.89
CA GLN A 45 -1.60 -14.19 4.94
C GLN A 45 -1.07 -14.98 6.15
N VAL A 46 -0.30 -16.05 5.92
CA VAL A 46 0.34 -16.82 6.99
C VAL A 46 1.38 -15.97 7.75
N GLN A 47 2.26 -15.27 7.02
CA GLN A 47 3.29 -14.41 7.62
C GLN A 47 2.68 -13.29 8.46
N THR A 48 1.68 -12.58 7.92
CA THR A 48 0.97 -11.50 8.61
C THR A 48 0.25 -12.00 9.86
N ARG A 49 -0.43 -13.15 9.79
CA ARG A 49 -1.09 -13.75 10.95
C ARG A 49 -0.09 -14.10 12.06
N ILE A 50 0.98 -14.83 11.73
CA ILE A 50 1.99 -15.24 12.71
C ILE A 50 2.68 -14.01 13.32
N LEU A 51 3.01 -12.98 12.53
CA LEU A 51 3.58 -11.74 13.03
C LEU A 51 2.64 -11.05 14.02
N THR A 52 1.36 -10.96 13.68
CA THR A 52 0.32 -10.33 14.52
C THR A 52 0.19 -11.04 15.85
N GLU A 53 0.06 -12.37 15.85
CA GLU A 53 -0.06 -13.18 17.07
C GLU A 53 1.21 -13.13 17.92
N THR A 54 2.39 -13.16 17.28
CA THR A 54 3.69 -13.03 17.94
C THR A 54 3.82 -11.67 18.63
N ASN A 55 3.47 -10.58 17.94
CA ASN A 55 3.53 -9.23 18.50
C ASN A 55 2.46 -9.00 19.58
N ALA A 56 1.30 -9.62 19.48
CA ALA A 56 0.30 -9.59 20.55
C ALA A 56 0.82 -10.25 21.84
N ALA A 57 1.51 -11.39 21.72
CA ALA A 57 2.13 -12.05 22.88
C ALA A 57 3.28 -11.21 23.47
N ARG A 58 4.12 -10.61 22.61
CA ARG A 58 5.19 -9.70 23.04
C ARG A 58 4.64 -8.47 23.76
N SER A 59 3.58 -7.85 23.24
CA SER A 59 2.92 -6.71 23.87
C SER A 59 2.39 -7.06 25.26
N LYS A 60 1.75 -8.23 25.44
CA LYS A 60 1.29 -8.71 26.75
C LYS A 60 2.43 -8.90 27.76
N ALA A 61 3.63 -9.20 27.27
CA ALA A 61 4.84 -9.35 28.06
C ALA A 61 5.68 -8.05 28.18
N GLY A 62 5.14 -6.89 27.77
CA GLY A 62 5.84 -5.60 27.82
C GLY A 62 7.04 -5.50 26.87
N LYS A 63 7.10 -6.33 25.81
CA LYS A 63 8.17 -6.30 24.80
C LYS A 63 7.75 -5.50 23.57
N ALA A 64 8.72 -4.80 22.97
CA ALA A 64 8.51 -4.07 21.72
C ALA A 64 8.11 -5.03 20.58
N ALA A 65 7.29 -4.57 19.64
CA ALA A 65 6.90 -5.34 18.47
C ALA A 65 8.12 -5.66 17.57
N LEU A 66 8.11 -6.85 16.96
CA LEU A 66 9.06 -7.25 15.93
C LEU A 66 8.63 -6.72 14.57
N THR A 67 9.62 -6.40 13.75
CA THR A 67 9.48 -5.93 12.37
C THR A 67 9.76 -7.09 11.41
N LEU A 68 8.86 -7.37 10.46
CA LEU A 68 9.11 -8.39 9.45
C LEU A 68 10.30 -7.98 8.57
N ASN A 69 11.24 -8.90 8.30
CA ASN A 69 12.36 -8.64 7.40
C ASN A 69 12.31 -9.58 6.19
N SER A 70 12.29 -9.03 4.97
CA SER A 70 12.10 -9.81 3.74
C SER A 70 13.25 -10.78 3.46
N GLN A 71 14.50 -10.40 3.72
CA GLN A 71 15.64 -11.30 3.55
C GLN A 71 15.57 -12.46 4.55
N MET A 72 15.17 -12.18 5.79
CA MET A 72 14.94 -13.23 6.80
C MET A 72 13.71 -14.10 6.46
N ASN A 73 12.67 -13.56 5.83
CA ASN A 73 11.56 -14.36 5.30
C ASN A 73 12.05 -15.35 4.26
N THR A 74 12.91 -14.93 3.32
CA THR A 74 13.50 -15.85 2.34
C THR A 74 14.22 -17.00 3.02
N VAL A 75 15.01 -16.72 4.07
CA VAL A 75 15.67 -17.76 4.88
C VAL A 75 14.65 -18.71 5.50
N ALA A 76 13.62 -18.18 6.16
CA ALA A 76 12.60 -18.97 6.84
C ALA A 76 11.74 -19.81 5.88
N VAL A 77 11.36 -19.25 4.72
CA VAL A 77 10.59 -19.93 3.67
C VAL A 77 11.41 -21.07 3.07
N ASN A 78 12.66 -20.82 2.70
CA ASN A 78 13.54 -21.84 2.14
C ASN A 78 13.76 -22.98 3.14
N TRP A 79 13.92 -22.66 4.42
CA TRP A 79 14.08 -23.69 5.44
C TRP A 79 12.79 -24.48 5.69
N SER A 80 11.63 -23.82 5.72
CA SER A 80 10.32 -24.49 5.85
C SER A 80 10.06 -25.45 4.68
N ALA A 81 10.40 -25.04 3.46
CA ALA A 81 10.32 -25.89 2.27
C ALA A 81 11.25 -27.12 2.37
N LYS A 82 12.48 -26.94 2.86
CA LYS A 82 13.44 -28.04 3.04
C LYS A 82 12.97 -29.05 4.10
N GLN A 83 12.40 -28.59 5.21
CA GLN A 83 11.83 -29.47 6.22
C GLN A 83 10.64 -30.28 5.66
N ALA A 84 9.78 -29.60 4.91
CA ALA A 84 8.62 -30.19 4.26
C ALA A 84 9.00 -31.25 3.22
N SER A 85 9.96 -30.98 2.33
CA SER A 85 10.43 -31.96 1.35
C SER A 85 11.08 -33.19 2.00
N ALA A 86 11.73 -33.00 3.14
CA ALA A 86 12.37 -34.08 3.88
C ALA A 86 11.41 -34.84 4.81
N ASN A 87 10.15 -34.40 4.93
CA ASN A 87 9.20 -34.86 5.95
C ASN A 87 9.82 -34.90 7.37
N LYS A 88 10.69 -33.93 7.68
CA LYS A 88 11.49 -33.93 8.91
C LYS A 88 11.66 -32.53 9.46
N MET A 89 11.13 -32.31 10.66
CA MET A 89 11.31 -31.07 11.39
C MET A 89 12.74 -31.01 11.96
N SER A 90 13.45 -29.92 11.69
CA SER A 90 14.81 -29.71 12.20
C SER A 90 15.15 -28.22 12.19
N HIS A 91 16.00 -27.80 13.13
CA HIS A 91 16.54 -26.45 13.14
C HIS A 91 17.51 -26.21 11.98
N ASN A 92 17.54 -24.98 11.46
CA ASN A 92 18.50 -24.57 10.44
C ASN A 92 19.88 -24.38 11.08
N PRO A 93 20.89 -25.21 10.75
CA PRO A 93 22.21 -25.05 11.36
C PRO A 93 22.93 -23.79 10.90
N SER A 94 22.41 -23.07 9.90
CA SER A 94 23.07 -21.93 9.26
C SER A 94 22.21 -20.66 9.19
N TYR A 95 21.04 -20.60 9.86
CA TYR A 95 20.16 -19.41 9.74
C TYR A 95 20.91 -18.11 10.09
N SER A 96 21.77 -18.14 11.12
CA SER A 96 22.49 -16.98 11.62
C SER A 96 23.49 -16.40 10.62
N LYS A 97 23.99 -17.23 9.69
CA LYS A 97 24.87 -16.82 8.58
C LYS A 97 24.08 -16.39 7.33
N GLN A 98 22.79 -16.73 7.25
CA GLN A 98 21.94 -16.48 6.09
C GLN A 98 21.09 -15.21 6.25
N ILE A 99 20.82 -14.79 7.48
CA ILE A 99 20.15 -13.50 7.76
C ILE A 99 21.11 -12.32 7.55
N PRO A 100 20.59 -11.10 7.32
CA PRO A 100 21.42 -9.91 7.16
C PRO A 100 22.46 -9.76 8.28
N SER A 101 23.68 -9.32 7.96
CA SER A 101 24.74 -9.12 8.94
C SER A 101 24.46 -7.94 9.89
N GLY A 102 25.20 -7.84 11.00
CA GLY A 102 25.08 -6.73 11.95
C GLY A 102 24.07 -6.92 13.08
N TRP A 103 23.61 -8.15 13.32
CA TRP A 103 22.81 -8.51 14.48
C TRP A 103 23.70 -8.76 15.72
N SER A 104 23.17 -8.47 16.92
CA SER A 104 23.80 -8.75 18.22
C SER A 104 23.21 -9.97 18.92
N GLY A 105 22.12 -10.51 18.39
CA GLY A 105 21.56 -11.81 18.77
C GLY A 105 20.63 -12.33 17.67
N ALA A 106 20.51 -13.65 17.56
CA ALA A 106 19.59 -14.31 16.63
C ALA A 106 19.06 -15.61 17.26
N ALA A 107 17.88 -16.04 16.83
CA ALA A 107 17.25 -17.29 17.28
C ALA A 107 16.35 -17.88 16.20
N GLU A 108 15.92 -19.13 16.39
CA GLU A 108 15.00 -19.80 15.50
C GLU A 108 13.95 -20.60 16.28
N ASN A 109 12.71 -20.59 15.79
CA ASN A 109 11.68 -21.55 16.15
C ASN A 109 11.27 -22.35 14.91
N VAL A 110 11.00 -23.64 15.08
CA VAL A 110 10.40 -24.49 14.04
C VAL A 110 9.15 -25.16 14.58
N ALA A 111 8.20 -25.49 13.70
CA ALA A 111 7.00 -26.24 14.05
C ALA A 111 6.51 -27.04 12.85
N MET A 112 5.71 -28.07 13.11
CA MET A 112 5.07 -28.89 12.09
C MET A 112 3.65 -29.26 12.52
N GLY A 113 2.74 -29.35 11.54
CA GLY A 113 1.42 -29.96 11.71
C GLY A 113 0.36 -29.08 12.36
N TYR A 114 0.69 -27.82 12.67
CA TYR A 114 -0.27 -26.86 13.17
C TYR A 114 -1.03 -26.20 12.02
N ALA A 115 -2.33 -25.98 12.18
CA ALA A 115 -3.04 -24.98 11.38
C ALA A 115 -2.38 -23.60 11.58
N PRO A 116 -2.35 -22.71 10.57
CA PRO A 116 -1.76 -21.38 10.71
C PRO A 116 -2.33 -20.56 11.87
N THR A 117 -3.59 -20.83 12.26
CA THR A 117 -4.28 -20.17 13.39
C THR A 117 -3.87 -20.69 14.77
N LYS A 118 -3.04 -21.74 14.84
CA LYS A 118 -2.64 -22.40 16.10
C LYS A 118 -1.12 -22.47 16.30
N VAL A 119 -0.32 -22.26 15.25
CA VAL A 119 1.14 -22.44 15.31
C VAL A 119 1.80 -21.50 16.34
N THR A 120 1.38 -20.23 16.41
CA THR A 120 1.94 -19.28 17.38
C THR A 120 1.63 -19.69 18.81
N THR A 121 0.42 -20.18 19.08
CA THR A 121 0.05 -20.75 20.39
C THR A 121 0.89 -21.99 20.70
N GLY A 122 1.17 -22.84 19.71
CA GLY A 122 2.07 -23.99 19.84
C GLY A 122 3.48 -23.58 20.29
N TRP A 123 4.09 -22.59 19.61
CA TRP A 123 5.36 -22.03 20.05
C TRP A 123 5.30 -21.40 21.45
N LEU A 124 4.24 -20.65 21.74
CA LEU A 124 4.03 -20.05 23.05
C LEU A 124 3.78 -21.06 24.16
N ASN A 125 3.47 -22.33 23.87
CA ASN A 125 3.34 -23.38 24.88
C ASN A 125 4.69 -24.06 25.20
N SER A 126 5.66 -24.01 24.28
CA SER A 126 7.03 -24.50 24.50
C SER A 126 7.88 -23.44 25.20
N ALA A 127 8.57 -23.81 26.29
CA ALA A 127 9.40 -22.89 27.05
C ALA A 127 10.53 -22.25 26.20
N GLY A 128 11.23 -23.05 25.40
CA GLY A 128 12.32 -22.56 24.53
C GLY A 128 11.82 -21.65 23.41
N HIS A 129 10.74 -22.04 22.72
CA HIS A 129 10.18 -21.22 21.65
C HIS A 129 9.57 -19.92 22.16
N ARG A 130 8.92 -19.95 23.33
CA ARG A 130 8.42 -18.76 24.03
C ARG A 130 9.57 -17.82 24.41
N ALA A 131 10.69 -18.35 24.89
CA ALA A 131 11.87 -17.54 25.21
C ALA A 131 12.40 -16.81 23.98
N ASN A 132 12.42 -17.45 22.80
CA ASN A 132 12.78 -16.80 21.55
C ASN A 132 11.77 -15.70 21.15
N ILE A 133 10.46 -15.99 21.21
CA ILE A 133 9.40 -15.01 20.90
C ILE A 133 9.48 -13.77 21.79
N LEU A 134 9.81 -13.94 23.08
CA LEU A 134 9.88 -12.86 24.07
C LEU A 134 11.30 -12.28 24.23
N GLY A 135 12.26 -12.78 23.46
CA GLY A 135 13.65 -12.33 23.49
C GLY A 135 13.83 -10.90 23.00
N SER A 136 15.01 -10.32 23.27
CA SER A 136 15.40 -8.96 22.90
C SER A 136 15.77 -8.84 21.42
N TYR A 137 14.84 -9.22 20.54
CA TYR A 137 14.96 -9.11 19.09
C TYR A 137 14.17 -7.91 18.56
N THR A 138 14.51 -7.48 17.36
CA THR A 138 13.90 -6.33 16.66
C THR A 138 13.20 -6.74 15.38
N HIS A 139 13.68 -7.82 14.75
CA HIS A 139 13.18 -8.29 13.46
C HIS A 139 12.86 -9.78 13.50
N ILE A 140 11.97 -10.20 12.60
CA ILE A 140 11.57 -11.58 12.42
C ILE A 140 11.43 -11.92 10.92
N GLY A 141 11.86 -13.11 10.54
CA GLY A 141 11.51 -13.77 9.28
C GLY A 141 10.55 -14.92 9.55
N ILE A 142 9.53 -15.12 8.72
CA ILE A 142 8.51 -16.15 8.88
C ILE A 142 8.38 -16.94 7.58
N GLY A 143 8.35 -18.27 7.69
CA GLY A 143 8.19 -19.18 6.57
C GLY A 143 7.17 -20.27 6.84
N VAL A 144 6.58 -20.78 5.75
CA VAL A 144 5.75 -21.99 5.73
C VAL A 144 6.07 -22.80 4.47
N GLY A 145 6.09 -24.12 4.58
CA GLY A 145 6.22 -25.06 3.46
C GLY A 145 5.29 -26.26 3.65
N CYS A 146 4.76 -26.81 2.57
CA CYS A 146 3.86 -27.98 2.63
C CYS A 146 4.60 -29.26 2.23
N ALA A 147 4.45 -30.29 3.07
CA ALA A 147 4.84 -31.64 2.70
C ALA A 147 3.80 -32.30 1.80
N SER A 148 4.20 -33.34 1.06
CA SER A 148 3.32 -34.10 0.17
C SER A 148 2.19 -34.83 0.88
N ASN A 149 2.32 -35.05 2.19
CA ASN A 149 1.27 -35.60 3.05
C ASN A 149 0.30 -34.53 3.60
N GLY A 150 0.40 -33.28 3.12
CA GLY A 150 -0.49 -32.19 3.51
C GLY A 150 -0.13 -31.53 4.84
N TYR A 151 0.96 -31.91 5.51
CA TYR A 151 1.37 -31.26 6.75
C TYR A 151 2.17 -29.96 6.48
N PRO A 152 1.83 -28.84 7.15
CA PRO A 152 2.62 -27.63 7.10
C PRO A 152 3.84 -27.71 8.01
N TYR A 153 4.95 -27.14 7.55
CA TYR A 153 6.18 -26.90 8.31
C TYR A 153 6.44 -25.40 8.38
N TYR A 154 6.86 -24.90 9.53
CA TYR A 154 7.03 -23.48 9.78
C TYR A 154 8.42 -23.16 10.32
N THR A 155 8.87 -21.94 10.10
CA THR A 155 10.09 -21.38 10.70
C THR A 155 9.88 -19.92 11.07
N GLN A 156 10.27 -19.54 12.30
CA GLN A 156 10.54 -18.15 12.68
C GLN A 156 12.04 -17.98 12.84
N VAL A 157 12.62 -16.96 12.22
CA VAL A 157 14.00 -16.55 12.45
C VAL A 157 14.02 -15.16 13.05
N PHE A 158 14.71 -14.96 14.16
CA PHE A 158 14.76 -13.68 14.89
C PHE A 158 16.12 -13.01 14.75
N GLY A 159 16.13 -11.68 14.76
CA GLY A 159 17.36 -10.87 14.71
C GLY A 159 17.27 -9.62 15.57
N ALA A 160 18.27 -9.41 16.42
CA ALA A 160 18.47 -8.20 17.21
C ALA A 160 19.41 -7.28 16.44
N TYR A 161 18.86 -6.33 15.69
CA TYR A 161 19.64 -5.32 14.98
C TYR A 161 19.63 -4.04 15.80
N LYS A 162 20.68 -3.22 15.67
CA LYS A 162 20.60 -1.84 16.15
C LYS A 162 19.42 -1.16 15.47
N LYS A 163 18.51 -0.60 16.25
CA LYS A 163 17.45 0.27 15.72
C LYS A 163 18.14 1.34 14.87
N ALA A 164 17.82 1.40 13.58
CA ALA A 164 18.35 2.47 12.74
C ALA A 164 17.99 3.81 13.42
N PRO A 165 18.94 4.78 13.46
CA PRO A 165 18.60 6.12 13.95
C PRO A 165 17.35 6.60 13.22
N ALA A 166 16.40 7.18 13.96
CA ALA A 166 15.25 7.80 13.32
C ALA A 166 15.78 8.85 12.33
N ASN A 167 15.47 8.71 11.05
CA ASN A 167 15.80 9.75 10.08
C ASN A 167 14.96 10.98 10.46
N PRO A 168 15.56 12.12 10.88
CA PRO A 168 14.81 13.29 11.31
C PRO A 168 13.92 13.86 10.19
N ASN A 169 14.23 13.50 8.94
CA ASN A 169 13.49 13.90 7.75
C ASN A 169 12.33 12.96 7.41
N VAL A 170 12.02 11.99 8.30
CA VAL A 170 10.80 11.20 8.22
C VAL A 170 9.95 11.45 9.45
N SER A 171 8.71 11.88 9.24
CA SER A 171 7.76 12.13 10.31
C SER A 171 6.45 11.40 10.07
N ARG A 172 5.80 10.92 11.13
CA ARG A 172 4.45 10.38 11.08
C ARG A 172 3.44 11.43 11.53
N VAL A 173 2.31 11.52 10.82
CA VAL A 173 1.14 12.30 11.23
C VAL A 173 -0.03 11.34 11.39
N ALA A 174 -0.50 11.17 12.62
CA ALA A 174 -1.53 10.20 12.98
C ALA A 174 -2.27 10.63 14.25
N GLY A 175 -3.53 10.21 14.36
CA GLY A 175 -4.30 10.21 15.59
C GLY A 175 -4.70 8.80 16.00
N ALA A 176 -5.53 8.70 17.05
CA ALA A 176 -6.08 7.42 17.54
C ALA A 176 -7.04 6.76 16.52
N ASP A 177 -7.63 7.55 15.64
CA ASP A 177 -8.57 7.13 14.61
C ASP A 177 -8.47 8.01 13.35
N ARG A 178 -9.27 7.70 12.33
CA ARG A 178 -9.30 8.47 11.07
C ARG A 178 -9.66 9.95 11.25
N TYR A 179 -10.48 10.27 12.25
CA TYR A 179 -10.95 11.65 12.48
C TYR A 179 -9.85 12.51 13.10
N SER A 180 -9.17 11.97 14.11
CA SER A 180 -8.01 12.60 14.74
C SER A 180 -6.78 12.62 13.82
N THR A 181 -6.58 11.62 12.95
CA THR A 181 -5.55 11.69 11.89
C THR A 181 -5.84 12.83 10.92
N ALA A 182 -7.06 12.98 10.41
CA ALA A 182 -7.43 14.09 9.53
C ALA A 182 -7.19 15.46 10.19
N ALA A 183 -7.58 15.60 11.46
CA ALA A 183 -7.30 16.81 12.24
C ALA A 183 -5.80 17.07 12.43
N ALA A 184 -4.98 16.03 12.66
CA ALA A 184 -3.53 16.17 12.78
C ALA A 184 -2.86 16.58 11.45
N ILE A 185 -3.34 16.03 10.32
CA ILE A 185 -2.90 16.43 8.98
C ILE A 185 -3.23 17.91 8.73
N SER A 186 -4.44 18.32 9.12
CA SER A 186 -4.85 19.72 9.04
C SER A 186 -3.95 20.62 9.89
N ASN A 187 -3.73 20.26 11.15
CA ASN A 187 -2.93 21.03 12.10
C ASN A 187 -1.49 21.26 11.65
N THR A 188 -0.88 20.26 11.02
CA THR A 188 0.51 20.32 10.55
C THR A 188 0.71 21.10 9.25
N THR A 189 -0.36 21.33 8.48
CA THR A 189 -0.27 21.92 7.14
C THR A 189 -0.93 23.30 7.07
N PHE A 190 -2.10 23.47 7.70
CA PHE A 190 -2.95 24.64 7.53
C PHE A 190 -2.87 25.57 8.73
N LYS A 191 -2.67 26.86 8.45
CA LYS A 191 -2.70 27.93 9.47
C LYS A 191 -4.15 28.25 9.87
N THR A 192 -4.31 29.15 10.83
CA THR A 192 -5.63 29.69 11.18
C THR A 192 -6.15 30.64 10.10
N ASN A 193 -7.45 30.93 10.13
CA ASN A 193 -8.19 31.76 9.17
C ASN A 193 -8.17 31.25 7.72
N VAL A 194 -8.30 29.93 7.53
CA VAL A 194 -8.34 29.33 6.19
C VAL A 194 -9.52 29.85 5.36
N PRO A 195 -9.37 29.98 4.04
CA PRO A 195 -10.45 30.46 3.18
C PRO A 195 -11.66 29.52 3.19
N VAL A 196 -11.44 28.21 3.34
CA VAL A 196 -12.49 27.20 3.40
C VAL A 196 -11.99 25.98 4.15
N ALA A 197 -12.88 25.31 4.87
CA ALA A 197 -12.68 23.95 5.35
C ALA A 197 -13.70 23.02 4.69
N TYR A 198 -13.25 21.84 4.29
CA TYR A 198 -14.09 20.80 3.70
C TYR A 198 -14.42 19.76 4.75
N LEU A 199 -15.67 19.32 4.80
CA LEU A 199 -16.15 18.32 5.74
C LEU A 199 -16.70 17.13 4.97
N ALA A 200 -16.08 15.96 5.17
CA ALA A 200 -16.44 14.72 4.50
C ALA A 200 -16.76 13.60 5.49
N SER A 201 -17.50 12.60 5.03
CA SER A 201 -17.70 11.37 5.78
C SER A 201 -16.37 10.62 5.93
N GLY A 202 -16.04 10.20 7.15
CA GLY A 202 -14.96 9.23 7.39
C GLY A 202 -15.41 7.78 7.20
N ALA A 203 -16.70 7.53 7.00
CA ALA A 203 -17.27 6.19 6.87
C ALA A 203 -17.39 5.73 5.41
N THR A 204 -17.60 6.68 4.49
CA THR A 204 -17.74 6.44 3.04
C THR A 204 -16.81 7.37 2.27
N PHE A 205 -16.36 6.94 1.08
CA PHE A 205 -15.34 7.65 0.30
C PHE A 205 -15.84 8.38 -0.96
N PRO A 206 -16.86 7.92 -1.73
CA PRO A 206 -17.03 8.37 -3.11
C PRO A 206 -17.16 9.88 -3.25
N ASP A 207 -18.01 10.47 -2.39
CA ASP A 207 -18.34 11.89 -2.39
C ASP A 207 -17.15 12.78 -1.99
N ALA A 208 -16.15 12.22 -1.31
CA ALA A 208 -15.02 12.97 -0.80
C ALA A 208 -13.81 12.98 -1.73
N LEU A 209 -13.69 12.00 -2.65
CA LEU A 209 -12.51 11.83 -3.50
C LEU A 209 -12.19 13.08 -4.34
N SER A 210 -13.23 13.71 -4.90
CA SER A 210 -13.11 14.96 -5.66
C SER A 210 -12.77 16.15 -4.78
N GLY A 211 -13.26 16.14 -3.54
CA GLY A 211 -13.08 17.23 -2.59
C GLY A 211 -11.63 17.48 -2.17
N ALA A 212 -10.79 16.45 -2.13
CA ALA A 212 -9.36 16.63 -1.81
C ALA A 212 -8.62 17.46 -2.85
N SER A 213 -8.94 17.30 -4.14
CA SER A 213 -8.34 18.14 -5.20
C SER A 213 -8.78 19.59 -5.05
N SER A 214 -10.09 19.84 -4.88
CA SER A 214 -10.64 21.18 -4.62
C SER A 214 -10.00 21.84 -3.41
N ALA A 215 -9.89 21.10 -2.31
CA ALA A 215 -9.28 21.56 -1.06
C ALA A 215 -7.80 21.92 -1.25
N GLY A 216 -7.06 21.11 -2.00
CA GLY A 216 -5.66 21.37 -2.37
C GLY A 216 -5.48 22.68 -3.14
N VAL A 217 -6.36 22.95 -4.11
CA VAL A 217 -6.28 24.18 -4.94
C VAL A 217 -6.58 25.44 -4.15
N VAL A 218 -7.60 25.42 -3.30
CA VAL A 218 -8.05 26.62 -2.58
C VAL A 218 -7.35 26.83 -1.23
N GLY A 219 -6.44 25.94 -0.84
CA GLY A 219 -5.72 26.05 0.44
C GLY A 219 -6.56 25.71 1.67
N GLY A 220 -7.48 24.75 1.56
CA GLY A 220 -8.34 24.31 2.67
C GLY A 220 -8.05 22.86 3.11
N PRO A 221 -8.27 22.51 4.40
CA PRO A 221 -8.18 21.13 4.86
C PRO A 221 -9.44 20.34 4.50
N VAL A 222 -9.29 19.01 4.39
CA VAL A 222 -10.40 18.05 4.45
C VAL A 222 -10.43 17.45 5.86
N LEU A 223 -11.51 17.70 6.59
CA LEU A 223 -11.78 17.12 7.91
C LEU A 223 -12.83 16.02 7.79
N LEU A 224 -12.76 15.05 8.71
CA LEU A 224 -13.62 13.88 8.69
C LEU A 224 -14.62 13.88 9.85
N THR A 225 -15.82 13.38 9.55
CA THR A 225 -16.91 13.23 10.50
C THR A 225 -17.63 11.89 10.35
N SER A 226 -18.35 11.42 11.37
CA SER A 226 -19.32 10.35 11.17
C SER A 226 -20.55 10.91 10.43
N PRO A 227 -21.36 10.08 9.75
CA PRO A 227 -22.51 10.57 9.00
C PRO A 227 -23.52 11.37 9.83
N THR A 228 -23.67 11.05 11.11
CA THR A 228 -24.70 11.60 12.00
C THR A 228 -24.16 12.55 13.07
N GLY A 229 -22.85 12.64 13.29
CA GLY A 229 -22.29 13.48 14.35
C GLY A 229 -20.94 14.09 13.99
N LEU A 230 -20.83 15.42 14.16
CA LEU A 230 -19.57 16.15 13.98
C LEU A 230 -18.52 15.62 14.97
N SER A 231 -17.44 15.04 14.46
CA SER A 231 -16.41 14.40 15.29
C SER A 231 -15.77 15.41 16.25
N ALA A 232 -15.39 14.97 17.46
CA ALA A 232 -14.72 15.85 18.43
C ALA A 232 -13.43 16.45 17.85
N SER A 233 -12.66 15.65 17.12
CA SER A 233 -11.46 16.10 16.41
C SER A 233 -11.76 17.19 15.37
N ALA A 234 -12.84 17.04 14.59
CA ALA A 234 -13.25 18.07 13.63
C ALA A 234 -13.72 19.35 14.33
N LYS A 235 -14.45 19.26 15.45
CA LYS A 235 -14.86 20.44 16.24
C LYS A 235 -13.63 21.23 16.72
N THR A 236 -12.70 20.56 17.38
CA THR A 236 -11.46 21.18 17.88
C THR A 236 -10.67 21.83 16.76
N GLU A 237 -10.53 21.13 15.63
CA GLU A 237 -9.72 21.63 14.53
C GLU A 237 -10.42 22.77 13.77
N LEU A 238 -11.74 22.74 13.59
CA LEU A 238 -12.51 23.85 13.04
C LEU A 238 -12.41 25.12 13.92
N SER A 239 -12.46 24.97 15.24
CA SER A 239 -12.23 26.09 16.19
C SER A 239 -10.85 26.71 16.01
N ARG A 240 -9.81 25.89 15.81
CA ARG A 240 -8.45 26.37 15.56
C ARG A 240 -8.37 27.07 14.20
N LEU A 241 -8.89 26.44 13.16
CA LEU A 241 -8.80 26.88 11.77
C LEU A 241 -9.57 28.18 11.49
N LYS A 242 -10.68 28.44 12.19
CA LYS A 242 -11.55 29.61 11.95
C LYS A 242 -11.85 29.83 10.45
N PRO A 243 -12.40 28.83 9.75
CA PRO A 243 -12.59 28.91 8.30
C PRO A 243 -13.58 30.03 7.92
N LYS A 244 -13.32 30.74 6.81
CA LYS A 244 -14.25 31.77 6.30
C LYS A 244 -15.57 31.18 5.78
N ARG A 245 -15.56 29.93 5.31
CA ARG A 245 -16.75 29.15 4.93
C ARG A 245 -16.47 27.66 5.08
N ILE A 246 -17.52 26.84 5.15
CA ILE A 246 -17.39 25.39 5.24
C ILE A 246 -18.13 24.75 4.06
N VAL A 247 -17.52 23.74 3.43
CA VAL A 247 -18.16 22.95 2.37
C VAL A 247 -18.35 21.51 2.87
N VAL A 248 -19.61 21.09 2.95
CA VAL A 248 -19.96 19.70 3.22
C VAL A 248 -19.97 18.92 1.91
N LEU A 249 -19.20 17.83 1.87
CA LEU A 249 -19.03 16.97 0.72
C LEU A 249 -19.99 15.78 0.80
N GLY A 250 -20.84 15.63 -0.20
CA GLY A 250 -21.81 14.53 -0.30
C GLY A 250 -23.19 14.87 0.23
N GLY A 251 -24.15 14.00 -0.09
CA GLY A 251 -25.55 14.15 0.28
C GLY A 251 -25.81 13.97 1.79
N PRO A 252 -27.05 14.22 2.27
CA PRO A 252 -27.42 14.05 3.68
C PRO A 252 -27.20 12.64 4.24
N GLY A 253 -27.18 11.60 3.38
CA GLY A 253 -26.84 10.24 3.78
C GLY A 253 -25.36 10.04 4.12
N ALA A 254 -24.46 10.78 3.46
CA ALA A 254 -23.03 10.74 3.75
C ALA A 254 -22.65 11.66 4.92
N VAL A 255 -23.21 12.88 4.95
CA VAL A 255 -23.06 13.84 6.04
C VAL A 255 -24.39 14.52 6.29
N SER A 256 -25.05 14.17 7.39
CA SER A 256 -26.40 14.62 7.72
C SER A 256 -26.53 16.13 7.87
N ASN A 257 -27.75 16.63 7.72
CA ASN A 257 -28.08 18.04 7.97
C ASN A 257 -27.82 18.44 9.43
N THR A 258 -27.88 17.48 10.36
CA THR A 258 -27.49 17.72 11.76
C THR A 258 -26.01 18.05 11.89
N VAL A 259 -25.14 17.31 11.19
CA VAL A 259 -23.70 17.61 11.14
C VAL A 259 -23.44 18.96 10.49
N MET A 260 -24.11 19.26 9.37
CA MET A 260 -23.99 20.54 8.68
C MET A 260 -24.39 21.73 9.58
N ARG A 261 -25.52 21.63 10.30
CA ARG A 261 -25.93 22.65 11.27
C ARG A 261 -24.94 22.80 12.42
N ALA A 262 -24.40 21.69 12.94
CA ALA A 262 -23.38 21.75 13.98
C ALA A 262 -22.08 22.42 13.50
N ALA A 263 -21.70 22.23 12.23
CA ALA A 263 -20.53 22.86 11.64
C ALA A 263 -20.67 24.39 11.48
N ALA A 264 -21.89 24.91 11.37
CA ALA A 264 -22.15 26.35 11.25
C ALA A 264 -21.66 27.16 12.47
N ALA A 265 -21.51 26.53 13.64
CA ALA A 265 -20.96 27.18 14.83
C ALA A 265 -19.47 27.59 14.68
N TYR A 266 -18.76 27.11 13.66
CA TYR A 266 -17.31 27.29 13.50
C TYR A 266 -16.94 28.23 12.35
N THR A 267 -17.90 28.92 11.74
CA THR A 267 -17.65 29.92 10.71
C THR A 267 -18.67 31.04 10.81
N SER A 268 -18.27 32.27 10.50
CA SER A 268 -19.20 33.39 10.33
C SER A 268 -19.74 33.49 8.90
N GLY A 269 -19.21 32.70 7.97
CA GLY A 269 -19.67 32.66 6.59
C GLY A 269 -20.65 31.51 6.34
N GLN A 270 -20.78 31.15 5.08
CA GLN A 270 -21.75 30.13 4.67
C GLN A 270 -21.23 28.71 4.94
N VAL A 271 -22.17 27.82 5.27
CA VAL A 271 -21.96 26.37 5.19
C VAL A 271 -22.76 25.87 4.00
N ASN A 272 -22.07 25.41 2.95
CA ASN A 272 -22.70 24.96 1.70
C ASN A 272 -22.49 23.46 1.55
N ARG A 273 -23.44 22.79 0.90
CA ARG A 273 -23.31 21.39 0.52
C ARG A 273 -22.98 21.29 -0.96
N ALA A 274 -21.99 20.48 -1.29
CA ALA A 274 -21.71 20.06 -2.66
C ALA A 274 -22.08 18.58 -2.79
N ALA A 275 -23.19 18.31 -3.46
CA ALA A 275 -23.78 16.98 -3.61
C ALA A 275 -24.65 16.91 -4.87
N GLY A 276 -24.84 15.69 -5.37
CA GLY A 276 -25.89 15.33 -6.33
C GLY A 276 -26.52 13.99 -5.94
N ASP A 277 -27.32 13.42 -6.83
CA ASP A 277 -28.07 12.18 -6.55
C ASP A 277 -27.15 10.96 -6.45
N ASP A 278 -25.99 11.02 -7.10
CA ASP A 278 -24.95 10.02 -7.01
C ASP A 278 -23.54 10.62 -6.87
N ARG A 279 -22.53 9.74 -6.86
CA ARG A 279 -21.12 10.11 -6.72
C ARG A 279 -20.60 10.91 -7.92
N TYR A 280 -21.15 10.70 -9.11
CA TYR A 280 -20.71 11.35 -10.33
C TYR A 280 -21.23 12.78 -10.37
N GLU A 281 -22.52 12.96 -10.07
CA GLU A 281 -23.11 14.28 -9.89
C GLU A 281 -22.48 15.04 -8.72
N THR A 282 -22.21 14.36 -7.61
CA THR A 282 -21.48 14.95 -6.49
C THR A 282 -20.08 15.41 -6.91
N SER A 283 -19.34 14.62 -7.70
CA SER A 283 -18.03 15.03 -8.22
C SER A 283 -18.11 16.27 -9.11
N ALA A 284 -19.15 16.36 -9.95
CA ALA A 284 -19.41 17.51 -10.80
C ALA A 284 -19.78 18.76 -9.96
N ALA A 285 -20.64 18.61 -8.95
CA ALA A 285 -21.05 19.70 -8.06
C ALA A 285 -19.86 20.24 -7.23
N ILE A 286 -18.97 19.37 -6.75
CA ILE A 286 -17.75 19.77 -6.03
C ILE A 286 -16.83 20.57 -6.94
N SER A 287 -16.69 20.14 -8.19
CA SER A 287 -15.89 20.84 -9.19
C SER A 287 -16.49 22.21 -9.52
N ALA A 288 -17.80 22.28 -9.80
CA ALA A 288 -18.51 23.52 -10.09
C ALA A 288 -18.44 24.55 -8.97
N ALA A 289 -18.41 24.10 -7.70
CA ALA A 289 -18.28 24.98 -6.54
C ALA A 289 -16.85 25.52 -6.31
N THR A 290 -15.85 25.06 -7.08
CA THR A 290 -14.44 25.36 -6.83
C THR A 290 -13.72 25.95 -8.05
N PHE A 291 -14.01 25.44 -9.25
CA PHE A 291 -13.21 25.70 -10.44
C PHE A 291 -13.95 26.57 -11.46
N ASP A 292 -13.29 27.63 -11.91
CA ASP A 292 -13.71 28.41 -13.06
C ASP A 292 -13.35 27.70 -14.38
N PRO A 293 -14.00 28.05 -15.51
CA PRO A 293 -13.63 27.55 -16.82
C PRO A 293 -12.16 27.86 -17.20
N GLY A 294 -11.56 27.01 -18.03
CA GLY A 294 -10.18 27.13 -18.51
C GLY A 294 -9.13 26.42 -17.66
N VAL A 295 -9.51 25.42 -16.87
CA VAL A 295 -8.56 24.70 -15.99
C VAL A 295 -7.41 24.05 -16.79
N PRO A 296 -6.17 24.05 -16.27
CA PRO A 296 -5.02 23.45 -16.95
C PRO A 296 -5.14 21.94 -17.14
N VAL A 297 -5.93 21.26 -16.30
CA VAL A 297 -6.16 19.81 -16.37
C VAL A 297 -7.48 19.44 -15.69
N ALA A 298 -8.15 18.42 -16.21
CA ALA A 298 -9.14 17.66 -15.45
C ALA A 298 -8.70 16.20 -15.35
N TYR A 299 -8.85 15.59 -14.17
CA TYR A 299 -8.57 14.18 -13.95
C TYR A 299 -9.86 13.39 -13.93
N LEU A 300 -9.88 12.23 -14.59
CA LEU A 300 -10.99 11.27 -14.54
C LEU A 300 -10.53 9.99 -13.85
N SER A 301 -11.26 9.56 -12.82
CA SER A 301 -11.00 8.29 -12.12
C SER A 301 -12.28 7.48 -12.00
N ASN A 302 -12.16 6.16 -11.89
CA ASN A 302 -13.32 5.30 -11.60
C ASN A 302 -13.93 5.71 -10.25
N GLY A 303 -15.24 6.01 -10.22
CA GLY A 303 -15.97 6.37 -9.00
C GLY A 303 -16.34 5.19 -8.10
N GLN A 304 -16.20 3.96 -8.57
CA GLN A 304 -16.51 2.72 -7.84
C GLN A 304 -15.33 2.22 -7.00
N THR A 305 -14.11 2.65 -7.32
CA THR A 305 -12.89 2.40 -6.54
C THR A 305 -12.27 3.74 -6.13
N PHE A 306 -11.26 3.73 -5.26
CA PHE A 306 -10.67 4.95 -4.69
C PHE A 306 -9.14 5.15 -4.90
N PRO A 307 -8.29 4.10 -5.00
CA PRO A 307 -6.84 4.33 -4.88
C PRO A 307 -6.27 5.27 -5.93
N ASP A 308 -6.73 5.17 -7.18
CA ASP A 308 -6.25 6.00 -8.29
C ASP A 308 -6.67 7.47 -8.12
N ALA A 309 -7.90 7.71 -7.63
CA ALA A 309 -8.40 9.05 -7.33
C ALA A 309 -7.61 9.73 -6.20
N LEU A 310 -7.19 8.99 -5.16
CA LEU A 310 -6.43 9.54 -4.03
C LEU A 310 -5.05 10.05 -4.47
N ALA A 311 -4.33 9.26 -5.27
CA ALA A 311 -3.06 9.68 -5.83
C ALA A 311 -3.24 10.86 -6.81
N GLY A 312 -4.30 10.81 -7.62
CA GLY A 312 -4.68 11.88 -8.53
C GLY A 312 -5.00 13.20 -7.82
N ALA A 313 -5.66 13.16 -6.66
CA ALA A 313 -6.13 14.35 -5.97
C ALA A 313 -4.98 15.28 -5.53
N ALA A 314 -3.84 14.73 -5.10
CA ALA A 314 -2.67 15.53 -4.77
C ALA A 314 -2.07 16.22 -6.00
N ALA A 315 -1.96 15.51 -7.13
CA ALA A 315 -1.49 16.07 -8.39
C ALA A 315 -2.45 17.13 -8.94
N ALA A 316 -3.75 16.87 -8.87
CA ALA A 316 -4.82 17.78 -9.29
C ALA A 316 -4.84 19.06 -8.44
N GLY A 317 -4.74 18.91 -7.11
CA GLY A 317 -4.62 20.02 -6.17
C GLY A 317 -3.38 20.90 -6.43
N HIS A 318 -2.26 20.28 -6.81
CA HIS A 318 -1.03 21.00 -7.10
C HIS A 318 -1.06 21.73 -8.45
N ILE A 319 -1.60 21.11 -9.50
CA ILE A 319 -1.65 21.70 -10.85
C ILE A 319 -2.80 22.71 -11.00
N GLY A 320 -3.85 22.62 -10.18
CA GLY A 320 -5.01 23.50 -10.27
C GLY A 320 -6.16 22.92 -11.10
N GLY A 321 -6.48 21.63 -10.91
CA GLY A 321 -7.55 20.95 -11.65
C GLY A 321 -8.45 20.08 -10.76
N PRO A 322 -9.66 19.74 -11.21
CA PRO A 322 -10.55 18.83 -10.49
C PRO A 322 -10.19 17.37 -10.73
N VAL A 323 -10.53 16.52 -9.75
CA VAL A 323 -10.77 15.08 -9.96
C VAL A 323 -12.28 14.86 -10.13
N LEU A 324 -12.68 14.40 -11.30
CA LEU A 324 -14.05 14.00 -11.63
C LEU A 324 -14.14 12.47 -11.70
N LEU A 325 -15.34 11.94 -11.45
CA LEU A 325 -15.55 10.50 -11.40
C LEU A 325 -16.20 9.98 -12.69
N SER A 326 -15.71 8.87 -13.22
CA SER A 326 -16.32 8.15 -14.34
C SER A 326 -16.83 6.78 -13.90
N THR A 327 -17.67 6.15 -14.71
CA THR A 327 -17.86 4.70 -14.59
C THR A 327 -16.65 3.99 -15.18
N LYS A 328 -16.61 2.66 -15.10
CA LYS A 328 -15.58 1.87 -15.78
C LYS A 328 -15.59 2.09 -17.30
N THR A 329 -16.76 2.25 -17.91
CA THR A 329 -16.92 2.19 -19.37
C THR A 329 -17.38 3.48 -20.02
N GLY A 330 -17.78 4.50 -19.25
CA GLY A 330 -18.32 5.74 -19.78
C GLY A 330 -18.16 6.95 -18.85
N ILE A 331 -18.36 8.12 -19.44
CA ILE A 331 -18.43 9.41 -18.75
C ILE A 331 -19.91 9.70 -18.49
N PRO A 332 -20.36 9.74 -17.22
CA PRO A 332 -21.73 10.13 -16.87
C PRO A 332 -22.12 11.50 -17.42
N ALA A 333 -23.40 11.72 -17.70
CA ALA A 333 -23.89 12.97 -18.31
C ALA A 333 -23.51 14.21 -17.49
N SER A 334 -23.69 14.17 -16.16
CA SER A 334 -23.31 15.25 -15.25
C SER A 334 -21.82 15.60 -15.31
N VAL A 335 -20.97 14.59 -15.51
CA VAL A 335 -19.52 14.77 -15.62
C VAL A 335 -19.14 15.29 -17.00
N ALA A 336 -19.85 14.86 -18.05
CA ALA A 336 -19.68 15.40 -19.40
C ALA A 336 -20.06 16.89 -19.45
N ASP A 337 -21.16 17.28 -18.81
CA ASP A 337 -21.59 18.68 -18.72
C ASP A 337 -20.58 19.53 -17.95
N GLU A 338 -20.06 19.01 -16.84
CA GLU A 338 -19.02 19.70 -16.08
C GLU A 338 -17.72 19.84 -16.89
N LEU A 339 -17.30 18.81 -17.63
CA LEU A 339 -16.15 18.92 -18.53
C LEU A 339 -16.36 19.98 -19.63
N ARG A 340 -17.57 20.10 -20.19
CA ARG A 340 -17.91 21.17 -21.15
C ARG A 340 -17.84 22.56 -20.52
N ARG A 341 -18.31 22.70 -19.28
CA ARG A 341 -18.24 23.96 -18.53
C ARG A 341 -16.80 24.34 -18.23
N LEU A 342 -16.01 23.39 -17.75
CA LEU A 342 -14.61 23.57 -17.34
C LEU A 342 -13.68 23.87 -18.51
N LYS A 343 -13.96 23.38 -19.72
CA LYS A 343 -13.09 23.53 -20.90
C LYS A 343 -11.61 23.21 -20.59
N PRO A 344 -11.29 22.03 -20.05
CA PRO A 344 -9.94 21.71 -19.60
C PRO A 344 -8.93 21.71 -20.75
N GLN A 345 -7.73 22.22 -20.52
CA GLN A 345 -6.67 22.22 -21.53
C GLN A 345 -6.17 20.81 -21.85
N LYS A 346 -6.18 19.89 -20.87
CA LYS A 346 -5.90 18.46 -21.06
C LYS A 346 -6.75 17.62 -20.11
N ILE A 347 -6.99 16.37 -20.48
CA ILE A 347 -7.66 15.40 -19.60
C ILE A 347 -6.75 14.22 -19.31
N VAL A 348 -6.68 13.81 -18.05
CA VAL A 348 -5.88 12.67 -17.62
C VAL A 348 -6.78 11.63 -16.97
N VAL A 349 -6.86 10.45 -17.58
CA VAL A 349 -7.58 9.30 -17.03
C VAL A 349 -6.64 8.51 -16.11
N LEU A 350 -7.08 8.28 -14.88
CA LEU A 350 -6.33 7.59 -13.84
C LEU A 350 -6.77 6.13 -13.74
N GLY A 351 -5.79 5.24 -13.64
CA GLY A 351 -6.00 3.80 -13.52
C GLY A 351 -5.90 3.07 -14.87
N GLY A 352 -5.61 1.77 -14.80
CA GLY A 352 -5.49 0.92 -15.99
C GLY A 352 -6.84 0.59 -16.64
N PRO A 353 -6.85 -0.08 -17.82
CA PRO A 353 -8.07 -0.47 -18.54
C PRO A 353 -9.05 -1.31 -17.71
N GLY A 354 -8.56 -2.05 -16.71
CA GLY A 354 -9.39 -2.80 -15.77
C GLY A 354 -10.24 -1.91 -14.86
N ALA A 355 -9.78 -0.70 -14.55
CA ALA A 355 -10.49 0.29 -13.74
C ALA A 355 -11.30 1.27 -14.61
N VAL A 356 -10.71 1.81 -15.68
CA VAL A 356 -11.37 2.71 -16.62
C VAL A 356 -10.96 2.33 -18.04
N THR A 357 -11.89 1.94 -18.91
CA THR A 357 -11.59 1.42 -20.25
C THR A 357 -11.04 2.50 -21.18
N ASP A 358 -10.44 2.08 -22.29
CA ASP A 358 -9.91 3.02 -23.29
C ASP A 358 -11.02 3.79 -24.03
N SER A 359 -12.26 3.28 -24.04
CA SER A 359 -13.42 4.03 -24.52
C SER A 359 -13.63 5.34 -23.77
N VAL A 360 -13.36 5.38 -22.46
CA VAL A 360 -13.45 6.61 -21.66
C VAL A 360 -12.35 7.60 -22.05
N VAL A 361 -11.12 7.12 -22.30
CA VAL A 361 -10.02 7.97 -22.79
C VAL A 361 -10.37 8.57 -24.16
N SER A 362 -10.90 7.76 -25.07
CA SER A 362 -11.35 8.21 -26.38
C SER A 362 -12.49 9.23 -26.29
N ALA A 363 -13.50 8.96 -25.46
CA ALA A 363 -14.62 9.87 -25.24
C ALA A 363 -14.17 11.20 -24.60
N ALA A 364 -13.19 11.16 -23.69
CA ALA A 364 -12.64 12.35 -23.04
C ALA A 364 -12.04 13.35 -24.03
N ARG A 365 -11.54 12.90 -25.19
CA ARG A 365 -10.97 13.78 -26.23
C ARG A 365 -11.98 14.78 -26.78
N ALA A 366 -13.28 14.50 -26.70
CA ALA A 366 -14.31 15.42 -27.14
C ALA A 366 -14.44 16.69 -26.26
N PHE A 367 -13.83 16.69 -25.06
CA PHE A 367 -13.97 17.78 -24.09
C PHE A 367 -12.70 18.64 -23.96
N THR A 368 -11.68 18.40 -24.77
CA THR A 368 -10.40 19.11 -24.67
C THR A 368 -9.65 19.16 -26.00
N THR A 369 -8.93 20.25 -26.25
CA THR A 369 -8.10 20.41 -27.46
C THR A 369 -6.64 20.00 -27.24
N GLY A 370 -6.15 19.95 -26.00
CA GLY A 370 -4.77 19.53 -25.69
C GLY A 370 -4.62 18.01 -25.46
N GLY A 371 -5.68 17.24 -25.69
CA GLY A 371 -5.67 15.78 -25.70
C GLY A 371 -6.03 15.12 -24.38
N ALA A 372 -6.36 13.84 -24.48
CA ALA A 372 -6.65 12.96 -23.34
C ALA A 372 -5.65 11.80 -23.28
N SER A 373 -5.07 11.57 -22.10
CA SER A 373 -4.07 10.53 -21.86
C SER A 373 -4.40 9.70 -20.62
N ARG A 374 -3.66 8.60 -20.41
CA ARG A 374 -3.83 7.71 -19.26
C ARG A 374 -2.57 7.69 -18.39
N LEU A 375 -2.76 7.72 -17.07
CA LEU A 375 -1.72 7.38 -16.09
C LEU A 375 -2.16 6.14 -15.31
N ALA A 376 -1.37 5.07 -15.41
CA ALA A 376 -1.68 3.77 -14.82
C ALA A 376 -0.41 2.98 -14.51
N GLY A 377 -0.51 2.08 -13.54
CA GLY A 377 0.45 1.02 -13.30
C GLY A 377 -0.21 -0.36 -13.19
N ALA A 378 0.60 -1.39 -12.92
CA ALA A 378 0.12 -2.76 -12.76
C ALA A 378 -0.83 -2.93 -11.56
N ASP A 379 -0.70 -2.07 -10.56
CA ASP A 379 -1.55 -2.00 -9.38
C ASP A 379 -1.71 -0.55 -8.90
N ARG A 380 -2.46 -0.35 -7.82
CA ARG A 380 -2.70 0.97 -7.21
C ARG A 380 -1.43 1.70 -6.78
N TYR A 381 -0.39 0.98 -6.39
CA TYR A 381 0.87 1.55 -5.91
C TYR A 381 1.69 2.05 -7.11
N ALA A 382 1.74 1.25 -8.17
CA ALA A 382 2.34 1.62 -9.44
C ALA A 382 1.59 2.76 -10.13
N THR A 383 0.25 2.84 -10.05
CA THR A 383 -0.50 4.00 -10.54
C THR A 383 -0.13 5.26 -9.75
N ALA A 384 -0.06 5.20 -8.42
CA ALA A 384 0.36 6.35 -7.61
C ALA A 384 1.78 6.83 -7.98
N ALA A 385 2.71 5.90 -8.20
CA ALA A 385 4.04 6.22 -8.68
C ALA A 385 4.03 6.85 -10.09
N ALA A 386 3.20 6.36 -11.01
CA ALA A 386 3.05 6.93 -12.35
C ALA A 386 2.48 8.35 -12.33
N VAL A 387 1.46 8.61 -11.49
CA VAL A 387 0.89 9.94 -11.26
C VAL A 387 1.94 10.89 -10.71
N SER A 388 2.71 10.43 -9.73
CA SER A 388 3.81 11.20 -9.16
C SER A 388 4.87 11.55 -10.20
N LYS A 389 5.33 10.56 -10.98
CA LYS A 389 6.35 10.74 -12.03
C LYS A 389 5.94 11.74 -13.12
N ALA A 390 4.66 11.77 -13.48
CA ALA A 390 4.13 12.68 -14.49
C ALA A 390 3.97 14.12 -13.97
N THR A 391 3.96 14.34 -12.66
CA THR A 391 3.59 15.61 -12.03
C THR A 391 4.75 16.29 -11.31
N PHE A 392 5.57 15.52 -10.58
CA PHE A 392 6.57 16.06 -9.67
C PHE A 392 8.00 15.73 -10.14
N GLY A 393 8.85 16.75 -10.19
CA GLY A 393 10.28 16.62 -10.49
C GLY A 393 11.08 15.96 -9.35
N ALA A 394 12.40 15.82 -9.53
CA ALA A 394 13.29 15.45 -8.43
C ALA A 394 13.52 16.64 -7.48
N GLY A 395 13.90 16.37 -6.23
CA GLY A 395 14.15 17.38 -5.21
C GLY A 395 12.87 17.95 -4.58
N VAL A 396 11.78 17.18 -4.51
CA VAL A 396 10.54 17.65 -3.87
C VAL A 396 10.77 17.94 -2.38
N ARG A 397 10.17 19.02 -1.87
CA ARG A 397 10.29 19.37 -0.45
C ARG A 397 9.67 18.30 0.46
N VAL A 398 8.52 17.75 0.07
CA VAL A 398 7.82 16.72 0.84
C VAL A 398 7.24 15.67 -0.09
N ALA A 399 7.39 14.39 0.27
CA ALA A 399 6.58 13.30 -0.27
C ALA A 399 5.73 12.69 0.85
N TYR A 400 4.47 12.37 0.56
CA TYR A 400 3.55 11.75 1.51
C TYR A 400 3.40 10.27 1.19
N ILE A 401 3.33 9.43 2.23
CA ILE A 401 3.07 7.99 2.11
C ILE A 401 1.83 7.65 2.93
N ALA A 402 0.86 6.97 2.32
CA ALA A 402 -0.36 6.53 2.98
C ALA A 402 -0.72 5.09 2.58
N ASN A 403 -1.51 4.41 3.40
CA ASN A 403 -2.00 3.07 3.08
C ASN A 403 -2.90 3.09 1.82
N GLY A 404 -2.64 2.21 0.85
CA GLY A 404 -3.43 2.11 -0.40
C GLY A 404 -4.62 1.15 -0.35
N SER A 405 -4.80 0.43 0.75
CA SER A 405 -5.91 -0.50 1.01
C SER A 405 -7.07 0.14 1.79
N THR A 406 -6.85 1.31 2.38
CA THR A 406 -7.87 2.15 3.01
C THR A 406 -7.77 3.58 2.46
N PHE A 407 -8.76 4.44 2.75
CA PHE A 407 -8.87 5.77 2.13
C PHE A 407 -8.73 7.00 3.07
N PRO A 408 -9.13 6.98 4.36
CA PRO A 408 -9.34 8.23 5.11
C PRO A 408 -8.08 9.09 5.29
N ASP A 409 -6.95 8.46 5.56
CA ASP A 409 -5.68 9.16 5.83
C ASP A 409 -5.11 9.77 4.53
N ALA A 410 -5.16 9.01 3.44
CA ALA A 410 -4.76 9.46 2.11
C ALA A 410 -5.67 10.58 1.58
N LEU A 411 -6.97 10.54 1.87
CA LEU A 411 -7.92 11.57 1.45
C LEU A 411 -7.59 12.93 2.05
N SER A 412 -7.43 12.97 3.38
CA SER A 412 -7.05 14.21 4.09
C SER A 412 -5.63 14.64 3.73
N GLY A 413 -4.74 13.66 3.54
CA GLY A 413 -3.37 13.85 3.08
C GLY A 413 -3.25 14.46 1.69
N ALA A 414 -4.10 14.06 0.74
CA ALA A 414 -4.06 14.56 -0.63
C ALA A 414 -4.36 16.05 -0.72
N ALA A 415 -5.27 16.57 0.11
CA ALA A 415 -5.51 18.01 0.23
C ALA A 415 -4.25 18.75 0.73
N ALA A 416 -3.63 18.25 1.82
CA ALA A 416 -2.39 18.82 2.35
C ALA A 416 -1.23 18.75 1.34
N ALA A 417 -1.12 17.63 0.63
CA ALA A 417 -0.09 17.39 -0.38
C ALA A 417 -0.25 18.31 -1.60
N GLY A 418 -1.48 18.54 -2.05
CA GLY A 418 -1.80 19.48 -3.13
C GLY A 418 -1.33 20.90 -2.79
N VAL A 419 -1.62 21.38 -1.58
CA VAL A 419 -1.18 22.71 -1.09
C VAL A 419 0.35 22.79 -0.98
N VAL A 420 0.98 21.73 -0.47
CA VAL A 420 2.43 21.68 -0.23
C VAL A 420 3.24 21.52 -1.52
N GLY A 421 2.61 21.03 -2.59
CA GLY A 421 3.26 20.69 -3.86
C GLY A 421 4.06 19.38 -3.79
N GLY A 422 3.53 18.38 -3.10
CA GLY A 422 4.16 17.06 -2.96
C GLY A 422 3.25 15.91 -3.43
N PRO A 423 3.82 14.77 -3.84
CA PRO A 423 3.01 13.59 -4.19
C PRO A 423 2.44 12.89 -2.96
N VAL A 424 1.30 12.22 -3.14
CA VAL A 424 0.85 11.14 -2.26
C VAL A 424 1.16 9.81 -2.94
N LEU A 425 2.07 9.06 -2.35
CA LEU A 425 2.38 7.68 -2.74
C LEU A 425 1.64 6.71 -1.83
N LEU A 426 1.23 5.58 -2.40
CA LEU A 426 0.47 4.55 -1.69
C LEU A 426 1.38 3.38 -1.32
N THR A 427 1.17 2.78 -0.15
CA THR A 427 1.91 1.60 0.33
C THR A 427 0.96 0.50 0.80
N ALA A 428 1.43 -0.74 0.82
CA ALA A 428 0.80 -1.77 1.64
C ALA A 428 1.05 -1.45 3.13
N ASP A 429 0.29 -2.09 4.02
CA ASP A 429 0.39 -1.86 5.48
C ASP A 429 1.78 -2.17 6.04
N SER A 430 2.40 -3.22 5.54
CA SER A 430 3.59 -3.87 6.11
C SER A 430 4.80 -3.89 5.18
N SER A 431 4.64 -3.45 3.93
CA SER A 431 5.72 -3.42 2.93
C SER A 431 5.61 -2.23 1.99
N LEU A 432 6.76 -1.63 1.68
CA LEU A 432 6.90 -0.58 0.67
C LEU A 432 7.01 -1.23 -0.73
N PRO A 433 6.03 -1.02 -1.63
CA PRO A 433 6.08 -1.60 -2.97
C PRO A 433 7.29 -1.12 -3.79
N GLY A 434 7.85 -1.99 -4.63
CA GLY A 434 9.06 -1.67 -5.41
C GLY A 434 8.89 -0.47 -6.36
N SER A 435 7.69 -0.28 -6.92
CA SER A 435 7.33 0.90 -7.73
C SER A 435 7.42 2.20 -6.94
N VAL A 436 6.98 2.18 -5.69
CA VAL A 436 6.98 3.32 -4.77
C VAL A 436 8.39 3.62 -4.29
N ALA A 437 9.16 2.59 -3.96
CA ALA A 437 10.57 2.71 -3.60
C ALA A 437 11.40 3.35 -4.73
N SER A 438 11.18 2.91 -5.99
CA SER A 438 11.82 3.48 -7.17
C SER A 438 11.44 4.94 -7.39
N GLU A 439 10.16 5.28 -7.15
CA GLU A 439 9.68 6.64 -7.29
C GLU A 439 10.23 7.56 -6.19
N LEU A 440 10.31 7.11 -4.94
CA LEU A 440 10.96 7.86 -3.86
C LEU A 440 12.45 8.11 -4.17
N ALA A 441 13.15 7.14 -4.75
CA ALA A 441 14.53 7.29 -5.19
C ALA A 441 14.69 8.36 -6.28
N ARG A 442 13.74 8.42 -7.23
CA ARG A 442 13.70 9.44 -8.29
C ARG A 442 13.38 10.83 -7.73
N LEU A 443 12.36 10.91 -6.86
CA LEU A 443 11.88 12.15 -6.27
C LEU A 443 12.91 12.81 -5.35
N LYS A 444 13.77 12.03 -4.69
CA LYS A 444 14.74 12.53 -3.69
C LYS A 444 14.10 13.54 -2.72
N PRO A 445 13.03 13.16 -2.01
CA PRO A 445 12.32 14.10 -1.16
C PRO A 445 13.23 14.64 -0.05
N ALA A 446 13.15 15.93 0.26
CA ALA A 446 13.81 16.48 1.45
C ALA A 446 13.20 15.86 2.72
N LYS A 447 11.87 15.80 2.78
CA LYS A 447 11.11 15.17 3.87
C LYS A 447 10.11 14.12 3.38
N ILE A 448 9.93 13.04 4.14
CA ILE A 448 8.83 12.08 3.95
C ILE A 448 7.85 12.18 5.11
N VAL A 449 6.57 12.32 4.80
CA VAL A 449 5.48 12.33 5.79
C VAL A 449 4.65 11.07 5.64
N VAL A 450 4.62 10.26 6.70
CA VAL A 450 3.81 9.04 6.78
C VAL A 450 2.45 9.40 7.38
N LEU A 451 1.38 9.11 6.66
CA LEU A 451 0.01 9.42 7.04
C LEU A 451 -0.68 8.18 7.61
N GLY A 452 -1.22 8.32 8.82
CA GLY A 452 -1.88 7.23 9.52
C GLY A 452 -1.01 6.58 10.59
N GLY A 453 -1.67 5.89 11.52
CA GLY A 453 -1.00 5.20 12.64
C GLY A 453 -0.23 3.95 12.20
N PRO A 454 0.54 3.31 13.10
CA PRO A 454 1.32 2.11 12.79
C PRO A 454 0.49 0.91 12.27
N GLY A 455 -0.80 0.84 12.60
CA GLY A 455 -1.71 -0.17 12.05
C GLY A 455 -2.11 0.08 10.60
N ALA A 456 -2.03 1.33 10.11
CA ALA A 456 -2.28 1.67 8.71
C ALA A 456 -0.99 1.63 7.89
N VAL A 457 0.10 2.18 8.42
CA VAL A 457 1.43 2.12 7.80
C VAL A 457 2.44 1.73 8.87
N SER A 458 2.92 0.49 8.82
CA SER A 458 3.83 -0.08 9.82
C SER A 458 5.18 0.64 9.90
N GLU A 459 5.86 0.47 11.03
CA GLU A 459 7.23 0.96 11.21
C GLU A 459 8.22 0.30 10.22
N THR A 460 7.92 -0.89 9.70
CA THR A 460 8.68 -1.51 8.60
C THR A 460 8.71 -0.60 7.38
N VAL A 461 7.54 -0.10 6.98
CA VAL A 461 7.40 0.79 5.82
C VAL A 461 8.12 2.11 6.09
N VAL A 462 7.98 2.66 7.29
CA VAL A 462 8.70 3.89 7.69
C VAL A 462 10.21 3.71 7.56
N ALA A 463 10.75 2.61 8.07
CA ALA A 463 12.18 2.31 7.98
C ALA A 463 12.66 2.08 6.53
N GLN A 464 11.82 1.50 5.68
CA GLN A 464 12.10 1.35 4.25
C GLN A 464 12.11 2.71 3.53
N ALA A 465 11.10 3.55 3.79
CA ALA A 465 10.96 4.87 3.20
C ALA A 465 12.07 5.84 3.65
N ALA A 466 12.54 5.72 4.89
CA ALA A 466 13.57 6.57 5.47
C ALA A 466 14.91 6.56 4.73
N ARG A 467 15.14 5.59 3.85
CA ARG A 467 16.33 5.51 2.99
C ARG A 467 16.32 6.55 1.86
N TYR A 468 15.18 7.18 1.59
CA TYR A 468 14.99 8.07 0.45
C TYR A 468 14.83 9.56 0.83
N ALA A 469 14.65 9.87 2.11
CA ALA A 469 14.60 11.26 2.58
C ALA A 469 16.02 11.84 2.66
N THR A 470 16.27 12.93 1.95
CA THR A 470 17.62 13.46 1.68
C THR A 470 18.10 14.53 2.65
N GLY A 471 17.20 15.20 3.38
CA GLY A 471 17.53 16.33 4.26
C GLY A 471 17.53 17.65 3.53
#